data_AF-A0A959QYN2-F1
#
_entry.id   AF-A0A959QYN2-F1
#
_cell.length_a   1.000
_cell.length_b   1.000
_cell.length_c   1.000
_cell.angle_alpha   90.00
_cell.angle_beta   90.00
_cell.angle_gamma   90.00
#
_symmetry.space_group_name_H-M   'P 1'
#
loop_
_entity.id
_entity.type
_entity.pdbx_description
1 polymer ?
#
loop_
_entity_poly.entity_id
_entity_poly.type
_entity_poly.pdbx_seq_one_letter_code
_entity_poly.pdbx_strand_id
1 'polypeptide(L)'
;MSTNALIRPTTNRQKTIYRNGDTDDIIDVILQADKLSAEFTQDLAPTLRGSTTEKTLHSVWAFVKENIRYKRDKAGHERIKSPGKLWLDKSGDCKSFSVFIASVLQNLGIPYKYRFGYYPTGSSGYEKDVNHVFVVAYANGREYILDAVLDKFNYQEPFESGFDLDPNSKGISGIEDLKFSPQIIQFFKWLKWGLAGYGLYRIIKANS
;
A
#
# COMPACT_ATOMS: atom_id res chain seq x y z
N MET A 1 -26.23 3.64 3.95
CA MET A 1 -25.47 2.51 4.53
C MET A 1 -24.32 3.10 5.34
N SER A 2 -24.01 2.55 6.53
CA SER A 2 -22.83 3.00 7.29
C SER A 2 -21.56 2.60 6.55
N THR A 3 -20.53 3.45 6.54
CA THR A 3 -19.23 3.15 5.90
C THR A 3 -18.61 1.84 6.39
N ASN A 4 -18.91 1.41 7.61
CA ASN A 4 -18.48 0.11 8.15
C ASN A 4 -19.03 -1.09 7.37
N ALA A 5 -20.16 -0.93 6.66
CA ALA A 5 -20.72 -1.97 5.81
C ALA A 5 -20.07 -2.04 4.42
N LEU A 6 -19.29 -1.04 4.02
CA LEU A 6 -18.71 -0.93 2.68
C LEU A 6 -17.26 -1.45 2.58
N ILE A 7 -16.62 -1.68 3.73
CA ILE A 7 -15.26 -2.22 3.79
C ILE A 7 -15.35 -3.59 4.43
N ARG A 8 -14.95 -4.63 3.69
CA ARG A 8 -15.02 -6.00 4.18
C ARG A 8 -14.20 -6.13 5.49
N PRO A 9 -14.75 -6.77 6.53
CA PRO A 9 -14.01 -6.93 7.77
C PRO A 9 -12.80 -7.86 7.58
N THR A 10 -11.74 -7.58 8.33
CA THR A 10 -10.56 -8.43 8.40
C THR A 10 -10.80 -9.63 9.33
N THR A 11 -10.16 -10.76 9.04
CA THR A 11 -10.10 -11.91 9.96
C THR A 11 -9.13 -11.67 11.13
N ASN A 12 -8.47 -10.50 11.17
CA ASN A 12 -7.44 -10.10 12.13
C ASN A 12 -6.24 -11.08 12.22
N ARG A 13 -6.09 -11.97 11.22
CA ARG A 13 -4.97 -12.90 11.11
C ARG A 13 -3.69 -12.13 10.78
N GLN A 14 -2.65 -12.37 11.56
CA GLN A 14 -1.33 -11.80 11.35
C GLN A 14 -0.36 -12.85 10.81
N LYS A 15 0.33 -12.53 9.72
CA LYS A 15 1.40 -13.37 9.16
C LYS A 15 2.72 -12.60 9.19
N THR A 16 3.73 -13.15 9.82
CA THR A 16 5.10 -12.64 9.68
C THR A 16 5.69 -13.21 8.41
N ILE A 17 6.05 -12.35 7.45
CA ILE A 17 6.68 -12.76 6.18
C ILE A 17 8.19 -12.76 6.34
N TYR A 18 8.75 -11.68 6.90
CA TYR A 18 10.19 -11.55 7.14
C TYR A 18 10.47 -11.21 8.60
N ARG A 19 11.50 -11.83 9.18
CA ARG A 19 11.93 -11.54 10.56
C ARG A 19 13.02 -10.49 10.64
N ASN A 20 13.72 -10.20 9.53
CA ASN A 20 14.78 -9.20 9.39
C ASN A 20 14.69 -8.46 8.03
N GLY A 21 13.54 -7.86 7.73
CA GLY A 21 13.30 -7.35 6.37
C GLY A 21 13.98 -6.03 6.05
N ASP A 22 14.45 -5.90 4.82
CA ASP A 22 14.99 -4.67 4.24
C ASP A 22 13.96 -3.96 3.33
N THR A 23 14.42 -3.00 2.53
CA THR A 23 13.58 -2.23 1.62
C THR A 23 12.92 -3.12 0.56
N ASP A 24 13.65 -4.08 0.00
CA ASP A 24 13.16 -4.95 -1.05
C ASP A 24 12.08 -5.89 -0.50
N ASP A 25 12.28 -6.41 0.71
CA ASP A 25 11.29 -7.18 1.44
C ASP A 25 9.99 -6.38 1.70
N ILE A 26 10.10 -5.10 2.01
CA ILE A 26 8.94 -4.21 2.21
C ILE A 26 8.17 -4.03 0.89
N ILE A 27 8.89 -3.78 -0.21
CA ILE A 27 8.31 -3.65 -1.54
C ILE A 27 7.55 -4.92 -1.92
N ASP A 28 8.15 -6.08 -1.70
CA ASP A 28 7.53 -7.39 -1.95
C ASP A 28 6.24 -7.58 -1.17
N VAL A 29 6.21 -7.18 0.10
CA VAL A 29 4.99 -7.28 0.91
C VAL A 29 3.92 -6.28 0.47
N ILE A 30 4.30 -5.08 0.01
CA ILE A 30 3.35 -4.12 -0.59
C ILE A 30 2.71 -4.73 -1.84
N LEU A 31 3.51 -5.28 -2.75
CA LEU A 31 3.00 -5.88 -4.00
C LEU A 31 2.15 -7.13 -3.75
N GLN A 32 2.44 -7.90 -2.69
CA GLN A 32 1.57 -9.00 -2.27
C GLN A 32 0.27 -8.50 -1.67
N ALA A 33 0.34 -7.49 -0.79
CA ALA A 33 -0.85 -6.90 -0.18
C ALA A 33 -1.76 -6.28 -1.24
N ASP A 34 -1.18 -5.60 -2.24
CA ASP A 34 -1.87 -5.04 -3.40
C ASP A 34 -2.78 -6.07 -4.09
N LYS A 35 -2.21 -7.23 -4.47
CA LYS A 35 -2.94 -8.32 -5.17
C LYS A 35 -4.10 -8.91 -4.35
N LEU A 36 -4.04 -8.79 -3.03
CA LEU A 36 -5.01 -9.41 -2.11
C LEU A 36 -6.01 -8.39 -1.55
N SER A 37 -5.84 -7.10 -1.84
CA SER A 37 -6.58 -6.05 -1.15
C SER A 37 -7.86 -5.61 -1.85
N ALA A 38 -8.03 -5.88 -3.15
CA ALA A 38 -9.21 -5.46 -3.92
C ALA A 38 -10.53 -5.94 -3.29
N GLU A 39 -10.59 -7.17 -2.77
CA GLU A 39 -11.82 -7.71 -2.15
C GLU A 39 -12.31 -6.91 -0.94
N PHE A 40 -11.44 -6.12 -0.29
CA PHE A 40 -11.81 -5.36 0.90
C PHE A 40 -12.58 -4.08 0.59
N THR A 41 -12.35 -3.51 -0.59
CA THR A 41 -12.86 -2.18 -0.96
C THR A 41 -13.82 -2.23 -2.14
N GLN A 42 -14.27 -3.43 -2.53
CA GLN A 42 -15.12 -3.65 -3.69
C GLN A 42 -16.45 -2.88 -3.62
N ASP A 43 -17.08 -2.85 -2.45
CA ASP A 43 -18.34 -2.11 -2.22
C ASP A 43 -18.11 -0.61 -1.95
N LEU A 44 -16.97 -0.25 -1.36
CA LEU A 44 -16.58 1.15 -1.13
C LEU A 44 -16.24 1.88 -2.42
N ALA A 45 -15.48 1.24 -3.31
CA ALA A 45 -14.94 1.86 -4.52
C ALA A 45 -15.99 2.62 -5.35
N PRO A 46 -17.14 2.03 -5.73
CA PRO A 46 -18.14 2.74 -6.52
C PRO A 46 -18.73 3.97 -5.80
N THR A 47 -18.76 4.00 -4.47
CA THR A 47 -19.30 5.15 -3.72
C THR A 47 -18.36 6.36 -3.71
N LEU A 48 -17.09 6.16 -4.09
CA LEU A 48 -16.08 7.21 -4.17
C LEU A 48 -15.95 7.82 -5.58
N ARG A 49 -16.76 7.35 -6.55
CA ARG A 49 -16.76 7.93 -7.91
C ARG A 49 -17.31 9.36 -7.89
N GLY A 50 -16.50 10.30 -8.37
CA GLY A 50 -16.89 11.69 -8.62
C GLY A 50 -17.34 11.93 -10.06
N SER A 51 -17.76 13.16 -10.35
CA SER A 51 -18.18 13.55 -11.71
C SER A 51 -17.04 13.62 -12.73
N THR A 52 -15.79 13.55 -12.26
CA THR A 52 -14.57 13.49 -13.09
C THR A 52 -13.58 12.52 -12.45
N THR A 53 -12.58 12.07 -13.22
CA THR A 53 -11.51 11.22 -12.69
C THR A 53 -10.74 11.93 -11.59
N GLU A 54 -10.43 13.22 -11.74
CA GLU A 54 -9.77 14.02 -10.70
C GLU A 54 -10.57 14.08 -9.40
N LYS A 55 -11.89 14.32 -9.49
CA LYS A 55 -12.76 14.30 -8.30
C LYS A 55 -12.82 12.92 -7.66
N THR A 56 -12.82 11.85 -8.47
CA THR A 56 -12.75 10.48 -7.98
C THR A 56 -11.45 10.25 -7.20
N LEU A 57 -10.30 10.61 -7.78
CA LEU A 57 -8.99 10.48 -7.13
C LEU A 57 -8.89 11.30 -5.85
N HIS A 58 -9.42 12.52 -5.84
CA HIS A 58 -9.54 13.34 -4.64
C HIS A 58 -10.40 12.65 -3.58
N SER A 59 -11.58 12.11 -3.93
CA SER A 59 -12.45 11.40 -3.00
C SER A 59 -11.78 10.16 -2.39
N VAL A 60 -10.98 9.41 -3.18
CA VAL A 60 -10.22 8.27 -2.67
C VAL A 60 -9.14 8.71 -1.68
N TRP A 61 -8.35 9.73 -2.04
CA TRP A 61 -7.33 10.31 -1.15
C TRP A 61 -7.94 10.85 0.15
N ALA A 62 -9.00 11.67 0.02
CA ALA A 62 -9.68 12.31 1.14
C ALA A 62 -10.31 11.27 2.08
N PHE A 63 -10.90 10.20 1.54
CA PHE A 63 -11.48 9.13 2.34
C PHE A 63 -10.46 8.56 3.33
N VAL A 64 -9.25 8.23 2.86
CA VAL A 64 -8.19 7.71 3.74
C VAL A 64 -7.71 8.79 4.70
N LYS A 65 -7.43 9.99 4.19
CA LYS A 65 -6.89 11.13 4.97
C LYS A 65 -7.79 11.53 6.14
N GLU A 66 -9.10 11.61 5.91
CA GLU A 66 -10.07 12.13 6.87
C GLU A 66 -10.54 11.07 7.87
N ASN A 67 -10.47 9.78 7.51
CA ASN A 67 -11.05 8.70 8.33
C ASN A 67 -10.00 7.84 9.05
N ILE A 68 -8.71 7.97 8.73
CA ILE A 68 -7.67 7.08 9.24
C ILE A 68 -6.48 7.92 9.72
N ARG A 69 -6.12 7.76 11.00
CA ARG A 69 -5.03 8.54 11.60
C ARG A 69 -3.67 8.02 11.16
N TYR A 70 -2.80 8.90 10.68
CA TYR A 70 -1.41 8.53 10.44
C TYR A 70 -0.68 8.19 11.74
N LYS A 71 0.03 7.06 11.73
CA LYS A 71 0.90 6.59 12.80
C LYS A 71 2.01 5.73 12.19
N ARG A 72 3.19 6.32 12.05
CA ARG A 72 4.41 5.62 11.62
C ARG A 72 4.68 4.44 12.57
N ASP A 73 5.07 3.30 12.01
CA ASP A 73 5.54 2.18 12.80
C ASP A 73 6.85 2.49 13.50
N LYS A 74 7.15 1.73 14.56
CA LYS A 74 8.46 1.80 15.20
C LYS A 74 9.47 1.14 14.28
N ALA A 75 10.64 1.76 14.14
CA ALA A 75 11.76 1.16 13.40
C ALA A 75 11.98 -0.29 13.87
N GLY A 76 12.09 -1.20 12.91
CA GLY A 76 12.22 -2.65 13.15
C GLY A 76 10.92 -3.40 13.47
N HIS A 77 9.78 -2.72 13.43
CA HIS A 77 8.46 -3.30 13.66
C HIS A 77 7.46 -2.93 12.56
N GLU A 78 7.92 -2.92 11.31
CA GLU A 78 7.13 -2.56 10.12
C GLU A 78 5.94 -3.51 9.90
N ARG A 79 4.74 -2.95 9.71
CA ARG A 79 3.49 -3.70 9.54
C ARG A 79 2.67 -3.10 8.42
N ILE A 80 2.36 -3.92 7.43
CA ILE A 80 1.49 -3.53 6.32
C ILE A 80 0.10 -4.10 6.59
N LYS A 81 -0.86 -3.19 6.77
CA LYS A 81 -2.25 -3.53 7.07
C LYS A 81 -3.04 -3.69 5.78
N SER A 82 -3.85 -4.75 5.72
CA SER A 82 -4.93 -4.84 4.72
C SER A 82 -5.93 -3.70 4.89
N PRO A 83 -6.71 -3.32 3.86
CA PRO A 83 -7.68 -2.24 3.96
C PRO A 83 -8.69 -2.46 5.10
N GLY A 84 -9.21 -3.68 5.26
CA GLY A 84 -10.13 -4.01 6.35
C GLY A 84 -9.51 -3.88 7.75
N LYS A 85 -8.22 -4.21 7.90
CA LYS A 85 -7.50 -4.04 9.17
C LYS A 85 -7.14 -2.59 9.45
N LEU A 86 -6.73 -1.85 8.43
CA LEU A 86 -6.48 -0.41 8.54
C LEU A 86 -7.76 0.34 8.95
N TRP A 87 -8.89 -0.02 8.33
CA TRP A 87 -10.20 0.53 8.67
C TRP A 87 -10.63 0.20 10.10
N LEU A 88 -10.45 -1.05 10.53
CA LEU A 88 -10.74 -1.46 11.91
C LEU A 88 -9.91 -0.68 12.93
N ASP A 89 -8.60 -0.54 12.68
CA ASP A 89 -7.67 0.12 13.61
C ASP A 89 -7.78 1.65 13.60
N LYS A 90 -8.39 2.22 12.54
CA LYS A 90 -8.43 3.67 12.28
C LYS A 90 -7.07 4.35 12.37
N SER A 91 -6.00 3.58 12.12
CA SER A 91 -4.64 4.08 12.18
C SER A 91 -3.66 3.21 11.41
N GLY A 92 -2.67 3.82 10.76
CA GLY A 92 -1.60 3.12 10.05
C GLY A 92 -0.57 4.08 9.46
N ASP A 93 0.37 3.53 8.71
CA ASP A 93 1.50 4.24 8.11
C ASP A 93 1.34 4.41 6.59
N CYS A 94 2.37 4.95 5.93
CA CYS A 94 2.36 5.27 4.50
C CYS A 94 2.12 4.03 3.62
N LYS A 95 2.68 2.88 4.00
CA LYS A 95 2.55 1.61 3.28
C LYS A 95 1.10 1.13 3.31
N SER A 96 0.51 1.11 4.50
CA SER A 96 -0.87 0.69 4.69
C SER A 96 -1.86 1.62 3.99
N PHE A 97 -1.61 2.94 4.02
CA PHE A 97 -2.42 3.92 3.29
C PHE A 97 -2.36 3.69 1.78
N SER A 98 -1.16 3.45 1.26
CA SER A 98 -0.94 3.18 -0.17
C SER A 98 -1.68 1.93 -0.64
N VAL A 99 -1.59 0.83 0.10
CA VAL A 99 -2.32 -0.41 -0.20
C VAL A 99 -3.84 -0.19 -0.18
N PHE A 100 -4.35 0.61 0.77
CA PHE A 100 -5.77 0.94 0.80
C PHE A 100 -6.18 1.69 -0.47
N ILE A 101 -5.49 2.77 -0.81
CA ILE A 101 -5.77 3.60 -2.00
C ILE A 101 -5.71 2.74 -3.26
N ALA A 102 -4.62 1.98 -3.44
CA ALA A 102 -4.44 1.09 -4.57
C ALA A 102 -5.59 0.10 -4.73
N SER A 103 -6.05 -0.52 -3.63
CA SER A 103 -7.19 -1.45 -3.67
C SER A 103 -8.48 -0.81 -4.20
N VAL A 104 -8.71 0.46 -3.87
CA VAL A 104 -9.86 1.21 -4.39
C VAL A 104 -9.67 1.49 -5.88
N LEU A 105 -8.47 1.93 -6.30
CA LEU A 105 -8.18 2.21 -7.71
C LEU A 105 -8.27 0.96 -8.59
N GLN A 106 -7.85 -0.22 -8.10
CA GLN A 106 -8.03 -1.50 -8.77
C GLN A 106 -9.52 -1.76 -9.07
N ASN A 107 -10.39 -1.63 -8.06
CA ASN A 107 -11.83 -1.81 -8.23
C ASN A 107 -12.48 -0.76 -9.13
N LEU A 108 -11.89 0.44 -9.22
CA LEU A 108 -12.33 1.50 -10.12
C LEU A 108 -11.82 1.33 -11.55
N GLY A 109 -10.86 0.44 -11.80
CA GLY A 109 -10.20 0.28 -13.10
C GLY A 109 -9.29 1.46 -13.46
N ILE A 110 -8.76 2.17 -12.47
CA ILE A 110 -7.87 3.32 -12.69
C ILE A 110 -6.41 2.83 -12.59
N PRO A 111 -5.57 3.02 -13.63
CA PRO A 111 -4.16 2.66 -13.58
C PRO A 111 -3.38 3.48 -12.54
N TYR A 112 -2.48 2.81 -11.82
CA TYR A 112 -1.63 3.42 -10.81
C TYR A 112 -0.28 2.71 -10.67
N LYS A 113 0.65 3.39 -9.99
CA LYS A 113 1.95 2.87 -9.56
C LYS A 113 2.17 3.19 -8.09
N TYR A 114 3.09 2.47 -7.46
CA TYR A 114 3.66 2.86 -6.18
C TYR A 114 4.92 3.68 -6.43
N ARG A 115 4.99 4.88 -5.86
CA ARG A 115 6.20 5.72 -5.87
C ARG A 115 6.91 5.60 -4.53
N PHE A 116 8.17 5.23 -4.60
CA PHE A 116 9.07 5.08 -3.45
C PHE A 116 10.05 6.25 -3.46
N GLY A 117 10.10 6.99 -2.34
CA GLY A 117 10.92 8.20 -2.23
C GLY A 117 11.96 8.10 -1.12
N TYR A 118 13.11 8.72 -1.35
CA TYR A 118 14.17 8.94 -0.37
C TYR A 118 14.06 10.36 0.18
N TYR A 119 13.51 10.49 1.38
CA TYR A 119 13.36 11.77 2.05
C TYR A 119 14.44 11.99 3.13
N PRO A 120 14.92 13.23 3.34
CA PRO A 120 15.81 13.53 4.45
C PRO A 120 15.11 13.33 5.80
N THR A 121 15.74 12.66 6.77
CA THR A 121 15.22 12.51 8.14
C THR A 121 16.16 13.16 9.15
N GLY A 122 15.78 14.32 9.69
CA GLY A 122 16.44 14.95 10.84
C GLY A 122 17.91 15.37 10.66
N SER A 123 18.60 15.62 11.78
CA SER A 123 19.91 16.30 11.85
C SER A 123 21.13 15.43 11.49
N SER A 124 20.94 14.13 11.23
CA SER A 124 22.02 13.15 11.03
C SER A 124 22.30 12.82 9.56
N GLY A 125 21.67 13.52 8.63
CA GLY A 125 21.79 13.26 7.19
C GLY A 125 20.84 12.17 6.69
N TYR A 126 20.92 11.93 5.38
CA TYR A 126 20.05 11.09 4.57
C TYR A 126 19.95 9.64 5.08
N GLU A 127 18.75 9.06 5.06
CA GLU A 127 18.58 7.62 5.15
C GLU A 127 19.06 6.97 3.85
N LYS A 128 19.86 5.90 3.96
CA LYS A 128 20.30 5.10 2.80
C LYS A 128 19.19 4.23 2.20
N ASP A 129 18.04 4.16 2.88
CA ASP A 129 16.92 3.27 2.56
C ASP A 129 15.67 4.09 2.17
N VAL A 130 14.79 3.50 1.36
CA VAL A 130 13.48 4.09 1.03
C VAL A 130 12.66 4.26 2.31
N ASN A 131 12.13 5.45 2.53
CA ASN A 131 11.46 5.79 3.79
C ASN A 131 10.05 6.36 3.65
N HIS A 132 9.59 6.50 2.40
CA HIS A 132 8.24 6.87 2.07
C HIS A 132 7.72 6.15 0.83
N VAL A 133 6.43 5.84 0.84
CA VAL A 133 5.72 5.24 -0.30
C VAL A 133 4.32 5.84 -0.39
N PHE A 134 3.88 6.13 -1.60
CA PHE A 134 2.54 6.60 -1.91
C PHE A 134 2.10 6.12 -3.30
N VAL A 135 0.82 6.34 -3.61
CA VAL A 135 0.23 5.93 -4.89
C VAL A 135 0.24 7.10 -5.88
N VAL A 136 0.57 6.79 -7.12
CA VAL A 136 0.53 7.71 -8.25
C VAL A 136 -0.44 7.15 -9.29
N ALA A 137 -1.50 7.89 -9.60
CA ALA A 137 -2.51 7.49 -10.58
C ALA A 137 -2.33 8.23 -11.90
N TYR A 138 -2.62 7.56 -13.01
CA TYR A 138 -2.56 8.16 -14.34
C TYR A 138 -3.96 8.25 -14.95
N ALA A 139 -4.38 9.46 -15.32
CA ALA A 139 -5.67 9.71 -15.94
C ALA A 139 -5.56 10.83 -16.98
N ASN A 140 -6.10 10.61 -18.17
CA ASN A 140 -6.13 11.59 -19.27
C ASN A 140 -4.75 12.19 -19.59
N GLY A 141 -3.70 11.35 -19.60
CA GLY A 141 -2.33 11.79 -19.86
C GLY A 141 -1.68 12.60 -18.74
N ARG A 142 -2.32 12.71 -17.57
CA ARG A 142 -1.83 13.44 -16.41
C ARG A 142 -1.59 12.51 -15.22
N GLU A 143 -0.54 12.82 -14.48
CA GLU A 143 -0.20 12.21 -13.21
C GLU A 143 -0.95 12.89 -12.05
N TYR A 144 -1.44 12.08 -11.11
CA TYR A 144 -2.07 12.50 -9.87
C TYR A 144 -1.41 11.83 -8.67
N ILE A 145 -0.99 12.63 -7.70
CA ILE A 145 -0.34 12.16 -6.46
C ILE A 145 -1.40 11.89 -5.39
N LEU A 146 -1.46 10.65 -4.90
CA LEU A 146 -2.37 10.20 -3.85
C LEU A 146 -1.57 9.82 -2.60
N ASP A 147 -1.00 10.83 -1.95
CA ASP A 147 -0.29 10.69 -0.67
C ASP A 147 -1.19 11.16 0.49
N ALA A 148 -1.85 10.22 1.16
CA ALA A 148 -2.73 10.52 2.30
C ALA A 148 -1.97 10.77 3.61
N VAL A 149 -0.63 10.76 3.60
CA VAL A 149 0.17 11.24 4.74
C VAL A 149 0.15 12.76 4.76
N LEU A 150 0.27 13.40 3.60
CA LEU A 150 0.28 14.87 3.44
C LEU A 150 -1.13 15.45 3.58
N ASP A 151 -1.21 16.75 3.90
CA ASP A 151 -2.49 17.48 4.07
C ASP A 151 -3.05 18.05 2.76
N LYS A 152 -2.33 17.86 1.64
CA LYS A 152 -2.67 18.43 0.34
C LYS A 152 -2.80 17.35 -0.73
N PHE A 153 -3.96 17.30 -1.38
CA PHE A 153 -4.17 16.45 -2.55
C PHE A 153 -3.28 16.86 -3.73
N ASN A 154 -2.85 15.86 -4.52
CA ASN A 154 -2.05 16.04 -5.72
C ASN A 154 -0.79 16.89 -5.49
N TYR A 155 -0.14 16.65 -4.35
CA TYR A 155 1.08 17.31 -3.95
C TYR A 155 2.09 16.25 -3.50
N GLN A 156 3.33 16.49 -3.86
CA GLN A 156 4.47 15.67 -3.49
C GLN A 156 5.49 16.60 -2.84
N GLU A 157 5.93 16.27 -1.63
CA GLU A 157 7.06 16.96 -1.04
C GLU A 157 8.32 16.69 -1.88
N PRO A 158 9.19 17.70 -2.12
CA PRO A 158 10.46 17.48 -2.78
C PRO A 158 11.27 16.41 -2.05
N PHE A 159 11.81 15.47 -2.83
CA PHE A 159 12.70 14.43 -2.34
C PHE A 159 13.98 14.39 -3.18
N GLU A 160 15.01 13.74 -2.67
CA GLU A 160 16.31 13.65 -3.35
C GLU A 160 16.23 12.77 -4.60
N SER A 161 15.69 11.56 -4.44
CA SER A 161 15.46 10.62 -5.52
C SER A 161 14.29 9.69 -5.19
N GLY A 162 13.83 8.94 -6.19
CA GLY A 162 12.74 8.00 -6.04
C GLY A 162 12.50 7.22 -7.33
N PHE A 163 11.69 6.17 -7.24
CA PHE A 163 11.33 5.31 -8.36
C PHE A 163 9.88 4.84 -8.29
N ASP A 164 9.32 4.47 -9.43
CA ASP A 164 7.95 3.98 -9.55
C ASP A 164 7.92 2.49 -9.88
N LEU A 165 7.06 1.73 -9.21
CA LEU A 165 6.76 0.34 -9.54
C LEU A 165 5.30 0.19 -9.98
N ASP A 166 5.10 -0.39 -11.16
CA ASP A 166 3.79 -0.81 -11.65
C ASP A 166 3.50 -2.23 -11.14
N PRO A 167 2.48 -2.42 -10.27
CA PRO A 167 2.15 -3.73 -9.72
C PRO A 167 1.63 -4.72 -10.78
N ASN A 168 1.25 -4.23 -11.97
CA ASN A 168 0.71 -5.03 -13.08
C ASN A 168 1.72 -5.28 -14.21
N SER A 169 2.95 -4.76 -14.11
CA SER A 169 3.96 -4.97 -15.16
C SER A 169 4.27 -6.46 -15.34
N LYS A 170 4.00 -6.98 -16.55
CA LYS A 170 4.33 -8.36 -16.95
C LYS A 170 5.83 -8.46 -17.16
N GLY A 171 6.54 -8.73 -16.08
CA GLY A 171 8.00 -8.78 -16.07
C GLY A 171 8.55 -7.62 -15.27
N ILE A 172 8.63 -7.83 -13.96
CA ILE A 172 9.68 -7.16 -13.20
C ILE A 172 10.97 -7.81 -13.70
N SER A 173 11.68 -7.18 -14.63
CA SER A 173 13.05 -7.51 -15.00
C SER A 173 13.98 -7.17 -13.82
N GLY A 174 13.85 -7.98 -12.78
CA GLY A 174 14.35 -7.78 -11.41
C GLY A 174 13.74 -8.80 -10.42
N ILE A 175 12.63 -9.46 -10.78
CA ILE A 175 12.10 -10.64 -10.08
C ILE A 175 12.98 -11.88 -10.27
N GLU A 176 13.84 -11.93 -11.30
CA GLU A 176 14.82 -13.02 -11.45
C GLU A 176 15.93 -12.94 -10.38
N ASP A 177 16.21 -11.73 -9.85
CA ASP A 177 17.21 -11.51 -8.79
C ASP A 177 16.59 -11.39 -7.39
N LEU A 178 15.29 -11.11 -7.28
CA LEU A 178 14.54 -11.30 -6.04
C LEU A 178 14.37 -12.80 -5.81
N LYS A 179 15.23 -13.36 -4.95
CA LYS A 179 15.13 -14.73 -4.45
C LYS A 179 13.83 -14.87 -3.65
N PHE A 180 12.71 -15.08 -4.34
CA PHE A 180 11.47 -15.51 -3.71
C PHE A 180 11.78 -16.72 -2.86
N SER A 181 11.68 -16.58 -1.53
CA SER A 181 11.99 -17.69 -0.64
C SER A 181 11.12 -18.90 -1.04
N PRO A 182 11.64 -20.14 -1.00
CA PRO A 182 10.91 -21.34 -1.40
C PRO A 182 9.53 -21.53 -0.71
N GLN A 183 9.33 -20.87 0.43
CA GLN A 183 8.05 -20.82 1.15
C GLN A 183 6.95 -20.07 0.35
N ILE A 184 7.34 -19.14 -0.53
CA ILE A 184 6.47 -18.31 -1.37
C ILE A 184 5.93 -19.08 -2.57
N ILE A 185 6.75 -19.94 -3.21
CA ILE A 185 6.29 -20.79 -4.32
C ILE A 185 5.24 -21.80 -3.85
N GLN A 186 5.42 -22.34 -2.63
CA GLN A 186 4.42 -23.23 -2.03
C GLN A 186 3.12 -22.49 -1.64
N PHE A 187 3.21 -21.21 -1.31
CA PHE A 187 2.06 -20.35 -1.02
C PHE A 187 1.17 -20.10 -2.24
N PHE A 188 1.74 -19.80 -3.42
CA PHE A 188 0.96 -19.64 -4.66
C PHE A 188 0.27 -20.95 -5.11
N LYS A 189 0.87 -22.12 -4.79
CA LYS A 189 0.23 -23.42 -5.02
C LYS A 189 -0.96 -23.65 -4.09
N TRP A 190 -0.91 -23.17 -2.85
CA TRP A 190 -2.00 -23.29 -1.87
C TRP A 190 -3.13 -22.26 -2.10
N LEU A 191 -2.78 -21.04 -2.52
CA LEU A 191 -3.74 -19.94 -2.76
C LEU A 191 -4.72 -20.23 -3.90
N LYS A 192 -4.33 -21.02 -4.91
CA LYS A 192 -5.24 -21.47 -5.98
C LYS A 192 -6.36 -22.40 -5.48
N TRP A 193 -6.28 -22.91 -4.25
CA TRP A 193 -7.20 -23.91 -3.69
C TRP A 193 -7.80 -23.55 -2.32
N GLY A 194 -7.45 -22.41 -1.72
CA GLY A 194 -7.82 -22.06 -0.34
C GLY A 194 -8.36 -20.63 -0.19
N LEU A 195 -9.61 -20.54 0.25
CA LEU A 195 -10.42 -19.36 0.56
C LEU A 195 -9.64 -18.13 1.06
N ALA A 196 -9.84 -17.00 0.38
CA ALA A 196 -9.32 -15.68 0.71
C ALA A 196 -9.72 -15.21 2.12
N GLY A 197 -8.76 -14.67 2.88
CA GLY A 197 -8.97 -14.11 4.20
C GLY A 197 -7.69 -13.90 5.01
N TYR A 198 -6.87 -12.91 4.65
CA TYR A 198 -5.68 -12.54 5.43
C TYR A 198 -5.74 -11.09 5.92
N GLY A 199 -5.41 -10.89 7.21
CA GLY A 199 -5.73 -9.67 7.93
C GLY A 199 -4.59 -8.70 8.19
N LEU A 200 -3.32 -9.14 8.19
CA LEU A 200 -2.18 -8.31 8.55
C LEU A 200 -0.86 -9.00 8.13
N TYR A 201 0.04 -8.27 7.49
CA TYR A 201 1.41 -8.76 7.17
C TYR A 201 2.42 -8.04 8.05
N ARG A 202 3.32 -8.79 8.70
CA ARG A 202 4.34 -8.30 9.64
C ARG A 202 5.74 -8.53 9.07
N ILE A 203 6.58 -7.50 9.17
CA ILE A 203 8.03 -7.58 9.00
C ILE A 203 8.67 -7.19 10.34
N ILE A 204 9.69 -7.91 10.79
CA ILE A 204 10.55 -7.48 11.90
C ILE A 204 11.91 -7.14 11.25
N LYS A 205 12.64 -6.11 11.69
CA LYS A 205 14.04 -5.85 11.27
C LYS A 205 14.95 -6.34 12.41
N ALA A 206 16.04 -7.04 12.11
CA ALA A 206 17.06 -7.29 13.13
C ALA A 206 17.80 -5.98 13.41
N ASN A 207 17.98 -5.68 14.69
CA ASN A 207 19.06 -4.80 15.09
C ASN A 207 20.37 -5.52 14.80
N SER A 208 21.23 -4.91 13.97
CA SER A 208 22.68 -5.14 14.05
C SER A 208 23.23 -4.42 15.27
#